data_AF-A0A6I4IDU7-F1
#
_entry.id   AF-A0A6I4IDU7-F1
#
_cell.length_a   1.000
_cell.length_b   1.000
_cell.length_c   1.000
_cell.angle_alpha   90.00
_cell.angle_beta   90.00
_cell.angle_gamma   90.00
#
_symmetry.space_group_name_H-M   'P 1'
#
loop_
_entity.id
_entity.type
_entity.pdbx_description
1 polymer ?
#
loop_
_entity_poly.entity_id
_entity_poly.type
_entity_poly.pdbx_seq_one_letter_code
_entity_poly.pdbx_strand_id
1 'polypeptide(L)'
;MLFPTPKRKAKRLPIEDRKAEPIQQKGFGTDMPPQKILVDIYFDQKGLAAQAGIFYSYYEKADWCSPKGTPYRNWKLLAGEWIFNYEQERKLKRRQRENALL
;
A
#
# COMPACT_ATOMS: atom_id res chain seq x y z
N MET A 1 -7.56 -45.09 33.30
CA MET A 1 -6.28 -44.40 33.55
C MET A 1 -6.37 -42.99 32.96
N LEU A 2 -6.26 -41.94 33.77
CA LEU A 2 -6.30 -40.54 33.33
C LEU A 2 -4.87 -40.01 33.25
N PHE A 3 -4.39 -39.69 32.04
CA PHE A 3 -3.10 -39.05 31.86
C PHE A 3 -3.23 -37.54 32.12
N PRO A 4 -2.47 -36.95 33.05
CA PRO A 4 -2.47 -35.51 33.25
C PRO A 4 -1.79 -34.84 32.04
N THR A 5 -2.54 -34.03 31.28
CA THR A 5 -1.96 -33.26 30.18
C THR A 5 -1.24 -32.03 30.73
N PRO A 6 0.03 -31.81 30.37
CA PRO A 6 0.75 -30.61 30.80
C PRO A 6 0.15 -29.39 30.08
N LYS A 7 -0.41 -28.45 30.84
CA LYS A 7 -0.82 -27.13 30.32
C LYS A 7 0.43 -26.36 29.90
N ARG A 8 0.82 -26.49 28.64
CA ARG A 8 1.85 -25.65 28.02
C ARG A 8 1.34 -24.21 28.02
N LYS A 9 1.85 -23.36 28.92
CA LYS A 9 1.75 -21.92 28.77
C LYS A 9 2.73 -21.52 27.67
N ALA A 10 2.23 -21.30 26.45
CA ALA A 10 3.02 -20.62 25.43
C ALA A 10 3.37 -19.24 25.98
N LYS A 11 4.65 -18.98 26.26
CA LYS A 11 5.13 -17.62 26.46
C LYS A 11 4.85 -16.89 25.14
N ARG A 12 3.84 -16.03 25.12
CA ARG A 12 3.74 -15.02 24.06
C ARG A 12 5.03 -14.22 24.17
N LEU A 13 5.90 -14.36 23.16
CA LEU A 13 7.03 -13.45 23.03
C LEU A 13 6.45 -12.03 23.09
N PRO A 14 7.07 -11.10 23.84
CA PRO A 14 6.67 -9.71 23.77
C PRO A 14 6.71 -9.36 22.29
N ILE A 15 5.55 -9.04 21.72
CA ILE A 15 5.54 -8.31 20.46
C ILE A 15 6.23 -7.02 20.86
N GLU A 16 7.48 -6.84 20.42
CA GLU A 16 8.12 -5.55 20.58
C GLU A 16 7.12 -4.55 20.01
N ASP A 17 6.66 -3.65 20.88
CA ASP A 17 5.85 -2.52 20.48
C ASP A 17 6.69 -1.75 19.46
N ARG A 18 6.57 -2.16 18.18
CA ARG A 18 7.06 -1.39 17.05
C ARG A 18 6.30 -0.10 17.18
N LYS A 19 6.91 0.89 17.84
CA LYS A 19 6.36 2.22 18.05
C LYS A 19 5.83 2.65 16.70
N ALA A 20 4.50 2.63 16.55
CA ALA A 20 3.90 3.07 15.32
C ALA A 20 4.30 4.53 15.19
N GLU A 21 5.04 4.87 14.13
CA GLU A 21 5.42 6.25 13.88
C GLU A 21 4.14 7.09 13.92
N PRO A 22 4.09 8.13 14.76
CA PRO A 22 2.90 8.93 14.90
C PRO A 22 2.55 9.52 13.53
N ILE A 23 1.26 9.47 13.18
CA ILE A 23 0.77 10.08 11.95
C ILE A 23 0.87 11.60 12.13
N GLN A 24 1.81 12.24 11.44
CA GLN A 24 2.08 13.68 11.58
C GLN A 24 1.34 14.52 10.52
N GLN A 25 0.86 13.89 9.45
CA GLN A 25 0.22 14.56 8.33
C GLN A 25 -1.29 14.68 8.53
N LYS A 26 -1.89 15.75 7.99
CA LYS A 26 -3.32 16.06 8.17
C LYS A 26 -4.24 15.09 7.42
N GLY A 27 -3.70 14.33 6.47
CA GLY A 27 -4.45 13.32 5.70
C GLY A 27 -5.20 13.85 4.47
N PHE A 28 -5.04 15.12 4.09
CA PHE A 28 -5.69 15.69 2.89
C PHE A 28 -5.04 15.27 1.56
N GLY A 29 -3.86 14.64 1.59
CA GLY A 29 -3.13 14.25 0.40
C GLY A 29 -2.10 15.28 -0.08
N THR A 30 -2.13 16.50 0.47
CA THR A 30 -1.25 17.62 0.06
C THR A 30 0.10 17.64 0.77
N ASP A 31 0.23 16.92 1.87
CA ASP A 31 1.49 16.82 2.62
C ASP A 31 2.42 15.86 1.87
N MET A 32 3.54 16.39 1.36
CA MET A 32 4.47 15.70 0.47
C MET A 32 5.89 15.70 1.07
N PRO A 33 6.62 14.58 1.00
CA PRO A 33 6.17 13.24 0.59
C PRO A 33 5.20 12.63 1.62
N PRO A 34 4.29 11.73 1.22
CA PRO A 34 3.42 11.07 2.18
C PRO A 34 4.18 10.17 3.15
N GLN A 35 3.64 10.05 4.36
CA GLN A 35 4.03 8.94 5.23
C GLN A 35 3.51 7.62 4.63
N LYS A 36 4.37 6.59 4.60
CA LYS A 36 4.04 5.28 4.01
C LYS A 36 2.75 4.68 4.58
N ILE A 37 2.54 4.80 5.89
CA ILE A 37 1.33 4.29 6.56
C ILE A 37 0.03 4.89 5.98
N LEU A 38 0.05 6.16 5.56
CA LEU A 38 -1.12 6.81 4.96
C LEU A 38 -1.41 6.28 3.56
N VAL A 39 -0.37 5.93 2.81
CA VAL A 39 -0.49 5.28 1.52
C VAL A 39 -1.06 3.88 1.70
N ASP A 40 -0.53 3.10 2.64
CA ASP A 40 -1.01 1.76 2.95
C ASP A 40 -2.51 1.78 3.32
N ILE A 41 -2.91 2.68 4.24
CA ILE A 41 -4.33 2.86 4.63
C ILE A 41 -5.18 3.25 3.41
N TYR A 42 -4.72 4.17 2.57
CA TYR A 42 -5.50 4.64 1.42
C TYR A 42 -5.74 3.52 0.39
N PHE A 43 -4.71 2.75 0.06
CA PHE A 43 -4.83 1.65 -0.90
C PHE A 43 -5.64 0.47 -0.34
N ASP A 44 -5.54 0.21 0.97
CA ASP A 44 -6.38 -0.78 1.65
C ASP A 44 -7.86 -0.41 1.59
N GLN A 45 -8.20 0.86 1.86
CA GLN A 45 -9.57 1.40 1.69
C GLN A 45 -10.11 1.27 0.26
N LYS A 46 -9.23 1.22 -0.75
CA LYS A 46 -9.59 1.02 -2.16
C LYS A 46 -9.59 -0.44 -2.59
N GLY A 47 -9.32 -1.39 -1.68
CA GLY A 47 -9.24 -2.81 -2.00
C GLY A 47 -8.02 -3.19 -2.84
N LEU A 48 -6.98 -2.36 -2.84
CA LEU A 48 -5.77 -2.51 -3.65
C LEU A 48 -4.50 -2.44 -2.81
N ALA A 49 -4.52 -2.97 -1.58
CA ALA A 49 -3.38 -2.97 -0.65
C ALA A 49 -2.07 -3.47 -1.28
N ALA A 50 -2.13 -4.47 -2.17
CA ALA A 50 -0.97 -5.00 -2.88
C ALA A 50 -0.25 -3.98 -3.78
N GLN A 51 -0.93 -2.90 -4.19
CA GLN A 51 -0.35 -1.83 -5.00
C GLN A 51 0.32 -0.73 -4.17
N ALA A 52 0.04 -0.63 -2.87
CA ALA A 52 0.51 0.45 -2.01
C ALA A 52 2.05 0.57 -2.01
N GLY A 53 2.74 -0.56 -1.77
CA GLY A 53 4.20 -0.60 -1.75
C GLY A 53 4.83 -0.30 -3.11
N ILE A 54 4.21 -0.76 -4.20
CA ILE A 54 4.70 -0.53 -5.56
C ILE A 54 4.60 0.96 -5.90
N PHE A 55 3.42 1.54 -5.66
CA PHE A 55 3.17 2.98 -5.82
C PHE A 55 4.17 3.81 -5.01
N TYR A 56 4.34 3.50 -3.71
CA TYR A 56 5.24 4.26 -2.84
C TYR A 56 6.68 4.21 -3.35
N SER A 57 7.19 3.00 -3.65
CA SER A 57 8.56 2.83 -4.14
C SER A 57 8.81 3.48 -5.49
N TYR A 58 7.79 3.56 -6.35
CA TYR A 58 7.89 4.21 -7.66
C TYR A 58 8.13 5.71 -7.50
N TYR A 59 7.32 6.39 -6.68
CA TYR A 59 7.45 7.84 -6.46
C TYR A 59 8.59 8.21 -5.51
N GLU A 60 8.95 7.34 -4.57
CA GLU A 60 10.13 7.50 -3.73
C GLU A 60 11.42 7.54 -4.56
N LYS A 61 11.56 6.63 -5.54
CA LYS A 61 12.69 6.64 -6.48
C LYS A 61 12.73 7.86 -7.40
N ALA A 62 11.58 8.49 -7.62
CA ALA A 62 11.45 9.71 -8.42
C ALA A 62 11.56 10.99 -7.55
N ASP A 63 11.96 10.86 -6.28
CA ASP A 63 12.02 11.95 -5.30
C ASP A 63 10.72 12.76 -5.22
N TRP A 64 9.58 12.08 -5.44
CA TRP A 64 8.26 12.70 -5.49
C TRP A 64 8.17 13.90 -6.44
N CYS A 65 8.94 13.85 -7.51
CA CYS A 65 9.02 14.88 -8.54
C CYS A 65 8.62 14.31 -9.92
N SER A 66 8.13 15.20 -10.78
CA SER A 66 7.92 14.88 -12.18
C SER A 66 9.27 14.68 -12.90
N PRO A 67 9.28 14.07 -14.10
CA PRO A 67 10.52 13.92 -14.89
C PRO A 67 11.23 15.24 -15.22
N LYS A 68 10.52 16.38 -15.13
CA LYS A 68 11.08 17.73 -15.31
C LYS A 68 11.63 18.33 -14.01
N GLY A 69 11.61 17.58 -12.90
CA GLY A 69 12.02 18.03 -11.57
C GLY A 69 10.96 18.84 -10.82
N THR A 70 9.73 18.94 -11.32
CA THR A 70 8.67 19.68 -10.60
C THR A 70 8.08 18.82 -9.48
N PRO A 71 8.09 19.26 -8.21
CA PRO A 71 7.56 18.47 -7.11
C PRO A 71 6.06 18.29 -7.23
N TYR A 72 5.58 17.08 -6.97
CA TYR A 72 4.16 16.82 -6.89
C TYR A 72 3.57 17.49 -5.64
N ARG A 73 2.31 17.92 -5.74
CA ARG A 73 1.61 18.62 -4.66
C ARG A 73 0.56 17.77 -3.96
N ASN A 74 0.18 16.64 -4.54
CA ASN A 74 -0.89 15.82 -4.01
C ASN A 74 -0.67 14.34 -4.35
N TRP A 75 -0.31 13.54 -3.33
CA TRP A 75 -0.07 12.11 -3.53
C TRP A 75 -1.35 11.31 -3.71
N LYS A 76 -2.49 11.78 -3.18
CA LYS A 76 -3.80 11.11 -3.39
C LYS A 76 -4.28 11.24 -4.82
N LEU A 77 -3.97 12.36 -5.47
CA LEU A 77 -4.23 12.52 -6.91
C LEU A 77 -3.43 11.49 -7.72
N LEU A 78 -2.12 11.40 -7.44
CA LEU A 78 -1.24 10.40 -8.06
C LEU A 78 -1.73 8.97 -7.79
N ALA A 79 -2.16 8.67 -6.56
CA ALA A 79 -2.69 7.37 -6.19
C ALA A 79 -3.99 7.06 -6.95
N GLY A 80 -4.86 8.05 -7.15
CA GLY A 80 -6.07 7.91 -7.96
C GLY A 80 -5.76 7.57 -9.41
N GLU A 81 -4.81 8.29 -10.03
CA GLU A 81 -4.34 8.00 -11.39
C GLU A 81 -3.71 6.61 -11.50
N TRP A 82 -2.89 6.23 -10.52
CA TRP A 82 -2.27 4.90 -10.44
C TRP A 82 -3.32 3.79 -10.41
N ILE A 83 -4.32 3.91 -9.53
CA ILE A 83 -5.40 2.93 -9.39
C ILE A 83 -6.18 2.82 -10.70
N PHE A 84 -6.53 3.95 -11.32
CA PHE A 84 -7.24 3.95 -12.59
C PHE A 84 -6.47 3.20 -13.67
N ASN A 85 -5.18 3.53 -13.86
CA ASN A 85 -4.33 2.88 -14.86
C ASN A 85 -4.20 1.38 -14.60
N TYR A 86 -3.97 0.99 -13.33
CA TYR A 86 -3.88 -0.41 -12.92
C TYR A 86 -5.15 -1.20 -13.27
N GLU A 87 -6.33 -0.63 -13.03
CA GLU A 87 -7.60 -1.28 -13.39
C GLU A 87 -7.81 -1.39 -14.90
N GLN A 88 -7.45 -0.36 -15.68
CA GLN A 88 -7.55 -0.40 -17.13
C GLN A 88 -6.64 -1.48 -17.71
N GLU A 89 -5.41 -1.61 -17.21
CA GLU A 89 -4.49 -2.67 -17.60
C GLU A 89 -5.03 -4.05 -17.28
N ARG A 90 -5.61 -4.25 -16.08
CA ARG A 90 -6.24 -5.53 -15.71
C ARG A 90 -7.38 -5.91 -16.66
N LYS A 91 -8.24 -4.94 -17.00
CA LYS A 91 -9.34 -5.13 -17.96
C LYS A 91 -8.82 -5.45 -19.36
N LEU A 92 -7.77 -4.78 -19.81
CA LEU A 92 -7.14 -5.05 -21.11
C LEU A 92 -6.52 -6.46 -21.15
N LYS A 93 -5.73 -6.84 -20.14
CA LYS A 93 -5.13 -8.17 -20.04
C LYS A 93 -6.18 -9.28 -20.04
N ARG A 94 -7.31 -9.06 -19.37
CA ARG A 94 -8.44 -9.99 -19.40
C ARG A 94 -8.99 -10.18 -20.82
N ARG A 95 -9.29 -9.08 -21.53
CA ARG A 95 -9.79 -9.13 -22.92
C ARG A 95 -8.81 -9.81 -23.87
N GLN A 96 -7.52 -9.54 -23.73
CA GLN A 96 -6.49 -10.19 -24.55
C GLN A 96 -6.44 -11.70 -24.32
N ARG A 97 -6.58 -12.16 -23.07
CA ARG A 97 -6.65 -13.60 -22.76
C ARG A 97 -7.90 -14.26 -23.34
N GLU A 98 -9.05 -13.61 -23.21
CA GLU A 98 -10.31 -14.11 -23.78
C GLU A 98 -10.22 -14.22 -25.31
N ASN A 99 -9.66 -13.22 -25.99
CA ASN A 99 -9.46 -13.24 -27.44
C ASN A 99 -8.40 -14.25 -27.90
N ALA A 100 -7.41 -14.57 -27.07
CA ALA A 100 -6.35 -15.54 -27.40
C ALA A 100 -6.76 -17.00 -27.18
N LEU A 101 -7.88 -17.24 -26.50
CA LEU A 101 -8.47 -18.57 -26.28
C LEU A 101 -9.56 -18.92 -27.31
N LEU A 102 -9.86 -17.99 -28.22
CA LEU A 102 -10.73 -18.17 -29.38
C LEU A 102 -9.88 -18.40 -30.63
#